data_AF-X1MHQ9-F1
#
_entry.id   AF-X1MHQ9-F1
#
_cell.length_a   1.000
_cell.length_b   1.000
_cell.length_c   1.000
_cell.angle_alpha   90.00
_cell.angle_beta   90.00
_cell.angle_gamma   90.00
#
_symmetry.space_group_name_H-M   'P 1'
#
loop_
_entity.id
_entity.type
_entity.pdbx_description
1 polymer ?
#
loop_
_entity_poly.entity_id
_entity_poly.type
_entity_poly.pdbx_seq_one_letter_code
_entity_poly.pdbx_strand_id
1 'polypeptide(L)'
;MISLDLLFKMSYKAVFVTVGAHQGLRLGIEGEESPGVVDGATFLREVNLGLKPSIGERVAVVGGGNAAIDAARTALRLGAREVKILYRRSRGEMPADPSEVEQAIEEGVEILSLVTPTKIERGDGQLGLTCTRM
;
A
#
# COMPACT_ATOMS: atom_id res chain seq x y z
N MET A 1 -7.13 22.52 -17.55
CA MET A 1 -7.76 21.87 -16.38
C MET A 1 -9.23 21.70 -16.69
N ILE A 2 -9.78 20.49 -16.58
CA ILE A 2 -11.23 20.25 -16.77
C ILE A 2 -11.94 20.55 -15.46
N SER A 3 -13.03 21.33 -15.50
CA SER A 3 -13.89 21.61 -14.35
C SER A 3 -15.36 21.40 -14.71
N LEU A 4 -16.23 21.20 -13.70
CA LEU A 4 -17.67 21.07 -13.93
C LEU A 4 -18.23 22.32 -14.62
N ASP A 5 -17.80 23.51 -14.20
CA ASP A 5 -18.21 24.78 -14.83
C ASP A 5 -17.84 24.86 -16.30
N LEU A 6 -16.64 24.37 -16.67
CA LEU A 6 -16.23 24.30 -18.07
C LEU A 6 -17.15 23.36 -18.86
N LEU A 7 -17.50 22.20 -18.31
CA LEU A 7 -18.40 21.25 -18.96
C LEU A 7 -19.80 21.84 -19.16
N PHE A 8 -20.35 22.55 -18.17
CA PHE A 8 -21.63 23.23 -18.33
C PHE A 8 -21.57 24.40 -19.32
N LYS A 9 -20.47 25.17 -19.36
CA LYS A 9 -20.22 26.20 -20.38
C LYS A 9 -20.14 25.61 -21.80
N MET A 10 -19.65 24.38 -21.93
CA MET A 10 -19.63 23.61 -23.18
C MET A 10 -20.99 22.97 -23.53
N SER A 11 -22.06 23.32 -22.80
CA SER A 11 -23.44 22.87 -23.04
C SER A 11 -23.73 21.38 -22.79
N TYR A 12 -22.85 20.65 -22.08
CA TYR A 12 -23.19 19.33 -21.56
C TYR A 12 -24.35 19.44 -20.56
N LYS A 13 -25.35 18.54 -20.66
CA LYS A 13 -26.59 18.58 -19.86
C LYS A 13 -26.55 17.75 -18.58
N ALA A 14 -25.64 16.79 -18.52
CA ALA A 14 -25.40 15.95 -17.36
C ALA A 14 -23.91 15.60 -17.32
N VAL A 15 -23.38 15.39 -16.12
CA VAL A 15 -22.00 14.95 -15.89
C VAL A 15 -22.05 13.75 -14.94
N PHE A 16 -21.39 12.67 -15.32
CA PHE A 16 -21.18 11.50 -14.47
C PHE A 16 -19.70 11.40 -14.11
N VAL A 17 -19.39 11.36 -12.83
CA VAL A 17 -18.01 11.40 -12.32
C VAL A 17 -17.62 10.01 -11.82
N THR A 18 -16.66 9.38 -12.52
CA THR A 18 -16.17 8.02 -12.22
C THR A 18 -14.67 7.98 -11.95
N VAL A 19 -14.13 9.04 -11.35
CA VAL A 19 -12.69 9.18 -11.09
C VAL A 19 -12.18 8.33 -9.92
N GLY A 20 -13.02 7.52 -9.28
CA GLY A 20 -12.60 6.65 -8.18
C GLY A 20 -11.92 7.37 -7.00
N ALA A 21 -11.18 6.60 -6.19
CA ALA A 21 -10.42 7.08 -5.04
C ALA A 21 -8.94 6.74 -5.22
N HIS A 22 -8.19 7.61 -5.90
CA HIS A 22 -6.81 7.34 -6.29
C HIS A 22 -5.76 7.72 -5.24
N GLN A 23 -6.13 8.49 -4.21
CA GLN A 23 -5.20 8.94 -3.20
C GLN A 23 -5.10 7.91 -2.07
N GLY A 24 -3.88 7.48 -1.77
CA GLY A 24 -3.61 6.67 -0.59
C GLY A 24 -3.73 7.46 0.70
N LEU A 25 -4.01 6.75 1.79
CA LEU A 25 -4.02 7.33 3.13
C LEU A 25 -2.58 7.51 3.63
N ARG A 26 -2.29 8.67 4.20
CA ARG A 26 -1.05 8.93 4.92
C ARG A 26 -1.06 8.18 6.27
N LEU A 27 0.11 7.77 6.73
CA LEU A 27 0.28 7.14 8.04
C LEU A 27 0.25 8.19 9.16
N GLY A 28 0.65 9.43 8.86
CA GLY A 28 0.69 10.52 9.83
C GLY A 28 1.77 10.33 10.89
N ILE A 29 2.88 9.66 10.53
CA ILE A 29 4.00 9.36 11.42
C ILE A 29 5.28 10.02 10.94
N GLU A 30 6.20 10.26 11.86
CA GLU A 30 7.53 10.79 11.52
C GLU A 30 8.23 9.87 10.51
N GLY A 31 8.80 10.48 9.47
CA GLY A 31 9.55 9.79 8.42
C GLY A 31 8.71 9.17 7.31
N GLU A 32 7.38 9.37 7.27
CA GLU A 32 6.52 8.79 6.22
C GLU A 32 6.83 9.29 4.80
N GLU A 33 7.51 10.42 4.66
CA GLU A 33 7.98 10.97 3.37
C GLU A 33 9.42 10.57 3.02
N SER A 34 10.03 9.65 3.78
CA SER A 34 11.41 9.21 3.52
C SER A 34 11.53 8.49 2.17
N PRO A 35 12.60 8.71 1.39
CA PRO A 35 12.84 7.94 0.18
C PRO A 35 12.86 6.44 0.45
N GLY A 36 12.09 5.68 -0.32
CA GLY A 36 11.85 4.24 -0.13
C GLY A 36 10.51 3.91 0.56
N VAL A 37 9.83 4.92 1.12
CA VAL A 37 8.42 4.79 1.53
C VAL A 37 7.55 5.11 0.32
N VAL A 38 6.69 4.18 -0.07
CA VAL A 38 5.89 4.29 -1.28
C VAL A 38 4.43 4.03 -0.94
N ASP A 39 3.55 4.83 -1.54
CA ASP A 39 2.11 4.60 -1.48
C ASP A 39 1.73 3.28 -2.19
N GLY A 40 0.92 2.45 -1.54
CA GLY A 40 0.56 1.12 -2.05
C GLY A 40 -0.21 1.16 -3.38
N ALA A 41 -1.11 2.14 -3.55
CA ALA A 41 -1.87 2.28 -4.80
C ALA A 41 -0.95 2.72 -5.96
N THR A 42 -0.01 3.61 -5.67
CA THR A 42 1.02 4.06 -6.62
C THR A 42 1.93 2.90 -7.02
N PHE A 43 2.44 2.14 -6.05
CA PHE A 43 3.26 0.97 -6.29
C PHE A 43 2.57 -0.06 -7.20
N LEU A 44 1.33 -0.44 -6.87
CA LEU A 44 0.55 -1.38 -7.69
C LEU A 44 0.27 -0.83 -9.09
N ARG A 45 -0.04 0.47 -9.19
CA ARG A 45 -0.26 1.13 -10.48
C ARG A 45 0.99 1.08 -11.36
N GLU A 46 2.16 1.37 -10.82
CA GLU A 46 3.42 1.34 -11.57
C GLU A 46 3.69 -0.06 -12.13
N VAL A 47 3.56 -1.08 -11.29
CA VAL A 47 3.72 -2.48 -11.72
C VAL A 47 2.72 -2.85 -12.82
N ASN A 48 1.45 -2.48 -12.66
CA ASN A 48 0.40 -2.74 -13.65
C ASN A 48 0.61 -2.01 -14.98
N LEU A 49 1.34 -0.89 -14.98
CA LEU A 49 1.75 -0.18 -16.18
C LEU A 49 3.02 -0.76 -16.83
N GLY A 50 3.54 -1.88 -16.32
CA GLY A 50 4.75 -2.55 -16.81
C GLY A 50 6.04 -1.90 -16.33
N LEU A 51 5.97 -0.96 -15.39
CA LEU A 51 7.16 -0.41 -14.75
C LEU A 51 7.70 -1.43 -13.73
N LYS A 52 8.99 -1.32 -13.44
CA LYS A 52 9.69 -2.15 -12.45
C LYS A 52 10.21 -1.25 -11.34
N PRO A 53 9.39 -0.90 -10.34
CA PRO A 53 9.85 -0.11 -9.22
C PRO A 53 10.99 -0.82 -8.51
N SER A 54 12.01 -0.06 -8.12
CA SER A 54 13.12 -0.60 -7.33
C SER A 54 12.62 -0.91 -5.92
N ILE A 55 12.79 -2.15 -5.48
CA ILE A 55 12.41 -2.62 -4.15
C ILE A 55 13.64 -3.14 -3.40
N GLY A 56 13.63 -3.05 -2.08
CA GLY A 56 14.65 -3.66 -1.23
C GLY A 56 14.45 -5.17 -1.07
N GLU A 57 15.44 -5.85 -0.49
CA GLU A 57 15.33 -7.28 -0.18
C GLU A 57 14.26 -7.59 0.88
N ARG A 58 13.95 -6.63 1.76
CA ARG A 58 12.95 -6.74 2.82
C ARG A 58 11.92 -5.64 2.67
N VAL A 59 10.64 -6.00 2.62
CA VAL A 59 9.52 -5.07 2.40
C VAL A 59 8.52 -5.19 3.55
N ALA A 60 8.13 -4.04 4.11
CA ALA A 60 7.01 -3.93 5.04
C ALA A 60 5.82 -3.27 4.33
N VAL A 61 4.65 -3.91 4.38
CA VAL A 61 3.39 -3.39 3.84
C VAL A 61 2.47 -3.07 5.01
N VAL A 62 2.01 -1.83 5.12
CA VAL A 62 1.14 -1.39 6.21
C VAL A 62 -0.31 -1.42 5.76
N GLY A 63 -1.13 -2.28 6.36
CA GLY A 63 -2.55 -2.43 5.99
C GLY A 63 -3.07 -3.85 6.14
N GLY A 64 -4.34 -4.07 5.83
CA GLY A 64 -4.97 -5.41 5.90
C GLY A 64 -6.14 -5.63 4.95
N GLY A 65 -6.35 -4.73 3.98
CA GLY A 65 -7.33 -4.93 2.90
C GLY A 65 -6.67 -5.53 1.66
N ASN A 66 -7.46 -5.80 0.62
CA ASN A 66 -6.97 -6.44 -0.62
C ASN A 66 -5.75 -5.71 -1.22
N ALA A 67 -5.74 -4.37 -1.24
CA ALA A 67 -4.58 -3.62 -1.73
C ALA A 67 -3.27 -3.90 -0.96
N ALA A 68 -3.34 -4.20 0.34
CA ALA A 68 -2.17 -4.59 1.12
C ALA A 68 -1.72 -6.02 0.77
N ILE A 69 -2.68 -6.93 0.55
CA ILE A 69 -2.40 -8.30 0.09
C ILE A 69 -1.74 -8.29 -1.29
N ASP A 70 -2.33 -7.55 -2.24
CA ASP A 70 -1.82 -7.39 -3.60
C ASP A 70 -0.42 -6.79 -3.60
N ALA A 71 -0.18 -5.73 -2.81
CA ALA A 71 1.13 -5.10 -2.70
C ALA A 71 2.17 -6.09 -2.15
N ALA A 72 1.82 -6.87 -1.13
CA ALA A 72 2.73 -7.86 -0.53
C ALA A 72 3.10 -8.98 -1.51
N ARG A 73 2.11 -9.60 -2.16
CA ARG A 73 2.35 -10.65 -3.17
C ARG A 73 3.12 -10.12 -4.38
N THR A 74 2.81 -8.88 -4.80
CA THR A 74 3.53 -8.21 -5.88
C THR A 74 5.00 -7.98 -5.51
N ALA A 75 5.29 -7.52 -4.29
CA ALA A 75 6.66 -7.33 -3.83
C ALA A 75 7.46 -8.65 -3.81
N LEU A 76 6.85 -9.76 -3.35
CA LEU A 76 7.47 -11.09 -3.42
C LEU A 76 7.81 -11.47 -4.87
N ARG A 77 6.86 -11.33 -5.78
CA ARG A 77 7.02 -11.70 -7.20
C ARG A 77 8.04 -10.82 -7.93
N LEU A 78 8.27 -9.59 -7.45
CA LEU A 78 9.33 -8.71 -7.92
C LEU A 78 10.72 -9.04 -7.35
N GLY A 79 10.82 -10.02 -6.45
CA GLY A 79 12.09 -10.54 -5.94
C GLY A 79 12.46 -10.12 -4.52
N ALA A 80 11.54 -9.54 -3.74
CA ALA A 80 11.77 -9.36 -2.32
C ALA A 80 11.99 -10.73 -1.65
N ARG A 81 12.99 -10.82 -0.77
CA ARG A 81 13.34 -12.05 -0.04
C ARG A 81 12.47 -12.24 1.19
N GLU A 82 12.00 -11.14 1.76
CA GLU A 82 11.15 -11.13 2.96
C GLU A 82 10.07 -10.05 2.79
N VAL A 83 8.80 -10.44 2.94
CA VAL A 83 7.67 -9.51 2.90
C VAL A 83 6.81 -9.70 4.13
N LYS A 84 6.58 -8.59 4.84
CA LYS A 84 5.78 -8.53 6.06
C LYS A 84 4.61 -7.58 5.90
N ILE A 85 3.40 -8.07 6.16
CA ILE A 85 2.23 -7.22 6.36
C ILE A 85 2.15 -6.83 7.83
N LEU A 86 2.03 -5.54 8.10
CA LEU A 86 1.81 -4.98 9.43
C LEU A 86 0.37 -4.54 9.53
N TYR A 87 -0.38 -5.21 10.41
CA TYR A 87 -1.80 -4.95 10.59
C TYR A 87 -2.13 -4.59 12.04
N ARG A 88 -2.78 -3.44 12.21
CA ARG A 88 -3.07 -2.85 13.52
C ARG A 88 -4.14 -3.59 14.34
N ARG A 89 -4.81 -4.59 13.77
CA ARG A 89 -5.86 -5.39 14.44
C ARG A 89 -5.53 -6.88 14.34
N SER A 90 -6.41 -7.75 14.84
CA SER A 90 -6.25 -9.20 14.72
C SER A 90 -6.47 -9.68 13.28
N ARG A 91 -5.92 -10.84 12.91
CA ARG A 91 -6.14 -11.47 11.60
C ARG A 91 -7.62 -11.65 11.26
N GLY A 92 -8.46 -11.97 12.25
CA GLY A 92 -9.91 -12.13 12.07
C GLY A 92 -10.66 -10.83 11.74
N GLU A 93 -10.02 -9.68 11.92
CA GLU A 93 -10.57 -8.36 11.59
C GLU A 93 -10.05 -7.82 10.26
N MET A 94 -9.17 -8.55 9.56
CA MET A 94 -8.67 -8.13 8.26
C MET A 94 -9.84 -8.00 7.27
N PRO A 95 -10.00 -6.83 6.63
CA PRO A 95 -11.06 -6.64 5.64
C PRO A 95 -10.77 -7.32 4.30
N ALA A 96 -9.55 -7.85 4.10
CA ALA A 96 -9.21 -8.56 2.89
C ALA A 96 -10.02 -9.86 2.73
N ASP A 97 -10.19 -10.32 1.50
CA ASP A 97 -10.81 -11.61 1.23
C ASP A 97 -9.98 -12.72 1.91
N PRO A 98 -10.58 -13.58 2.76
CA PRO A 98 -9.84 -14.63 3.47
C PRO A 98 -9.01 -15.50 2.52
N SER A 99 -9.56 -15.89 1.37
CA SER A 99 -8.84 -16.73 0.41
C SER A 99 -7.58 -16.04 -0.14
N GLU A 100 -7.58 -14.72 -0.31
CA GLU A 100 -6.39 -13.96 -0.71
C GLU A 100 -5.38 -13.84 0.43
N VAL A 101 -5.85 -13.71 1.67
CA VAL A 101 -4.98 -13.73 2.87
C VAL A 101 -4.27 -15.08 2.98
N GLU A 102 -4.99 -16.18 2.83
CA GLU A 102 -4.42 -17.54 2.85
C GLU A 102 -3.41 -17.75 1.71
N GLN A 103 -3.74 -17.34 0.48
CA GLN A 103 -2.81 -17.42 -0.65
C GLN A 103 -1.54 -16.58 -0.44
N ALA A 104 -1.65 -15.40 0.19
CA ALA A 104 -0.48 -14.58 0.50
C ALA A 104 0.46 -15.29 1.49
N ILE A 105 -0.11 -15.95 2.51
CA ILE A 105 0.67 -16.75 3.47
C ILE A 105 1.33 -17.95 2.78
N GLU A 106 0.61 -18.63 1.89
CA GLU A 106 1.15 -19.75 1.09
C GLU A 106 2.31 -19.30 0.17
N GLU A 107 2.27 -18.08 -0.36
CA GLU A 107 3.38 -17.46 -1.12
C GLU A 107 4.57 -17.05 -0.24
N GLY A 108 4.41 -17.06 1.08
CA GLY A 108 5.47 -16.72 2.05
C GLY A 108 5.38 -15.31 2.64
N VAL A 109 4.25 -14.61 2.47
CA VAL A 109 4.01 -13.33 3.18
C VAL A 109 3.80 -13.61 4.66
N GLU A 110 4.58 -12.96 5.52
CA GLU A 110 4.38 -13.00 6.97
C GLU A 110 3.39 -11.90 7.39
N ILE A 111 2.41 -12.22 8.22
CA ILE A 111 1.43 -11.25 8.72
C ILE A 111 1.64 -11.01 10.22
N LEU A 112 2.09 -9.79 10.54
CA LEU A 112 2.23 -9.31 11.91
C LEU A 112 0.95 -8.56 12.32
N SER A 113 0.09 -9.26 13.07
CA SER A 113 -1.16 -8.71 13.63
C SER A 113 -0.90 -7.93 14.92
N LEU A 114 -1.82 -7.02 15.27
CA LEU A 114 -1.71 -6.13 16.43
C LEU A 114 -0.43 -5.27 16.42
N VAL A 115 0.05 -4.92 15.21
CA VAL A 115 1.25 -4.10 15.03
C VAL A 115 0.89 -2.81 14.32
N THR A 116 1.29 -1.68 14.92
CA THR A 116 1.10 -0.35 14.34
C THR A 116 2.45 0.37 14.24
N PRO A 117 2.87 0.82 13.04
CA PRO A 117 4.06 1.65 12.89
C PRO A 117 3.88 3.00 13.58
N THR A 118 4.94 3.49 14.22
CA THR A 118 4.95 4.77 14.96
C THR A 118 6.04 5.73 14.47
N LYS A 119 7.10 5.21 13.86
CA LYS A 119 8.20 6.02 13.33
C LYS A 119 8.92 5.29 12.20
N ILE A 120 9.28 6.03 11.16
CA ILE A 120 10.19 5.59 10.10
C ILE A 120 11.49 6.39 10.24
N GLU A 121 12.62 5.70 10.24
CA GLU A 121 13.94 6.31 10.28
C GLU A 121 14.76 5.86 9.08
N ARG A 122 15.65 6.72 8.58
CA ARG A 122 16.54 6.40 7.48
C ARG A 122 17.98 6.50 7.94
N GLY A 123 18.74 5.41 7.81
CA GLY A 123 20.16 5.33 8.18
C GLY A 123 20.89 4.40 7.22
N ASP A 124 22.11 4.77 6.80
CA ASP A 124 22.97 3.97 5.92
C ASP A 124 22.29 3.47 4.63
N GLY A 125 21.38 4.29 4.08
CA GLY A 125 20.63 3.96 2.86
C GLY A 125 19.46 2.98 3.07
N GLN A 126 19.20 2.55 4.31
CA GLN A 126 18.11 1.65 4.68
C GLN A 126 17.02 2.38 5.47
N LEU A 127 15.82 1.80 5.46
CA LEU A 127 14.70 2.23 6.30
C LEU A 127 14.60 1.34 7.53
N GLY A 128 14.52 1.96 8.70
CA GLY A 128 14.11 1.35 9.96
C GLY A 128 12.66 1.70 10.27
N LEU A 129 11.89 0.73 10.75
CA LEU A 129 10.49 0.92 11.11
C LEU A 129 10.26 0.56 12.58
N THR A 130 9.94 1.57 13.39
CA THR A 130 9.55 1.35 14.78
C THR A 130 8.05 1.10 14.84
N CYS A 131 7.66 0.05 15.56
CA CYS A 131 6.27 -0.34 15.73
C CYS A 131 5.92 -0.54 17.20
N THR A 132 4.66 -0.29 17.55
CA THR A 132 4.08 -0.70 18.83
C THR A 132 3.23 -1.94 18.61
N ARG A 133 3.29 -2.87 19.57
CA ARG A 133 2.44 -4.06 19.61
C ARG A 133 1.34 -3.87 20.66
N MET A 134 0.10 -4.14 20.27
CA MET A 134 -1.08 -4.09 21.13
C MET A 134 -1.41 -5.47 21.70
#